data_AF-A0A381YEW6-F1
#
_entry.id   AF-A0A381YEW6-F1
#
_cell.length_a   1.000
_cell.length_b   1.000
_cell.length_c   1.000
_cell.angle_alpha   90.00
_cell.angle_beta   90.00
_cell.angle_gamma   90.00
#
_symmetry.space_group_name_H-M   'P 1'
#
loop_
_entity.id
_entity.type
_entity.pdbx_description
1 polymer ?
#
loop_
_entity_poly.entity_id
_entity_poly.type
_entity_poly.pdbx_seq_one_letter_code
_entity_poly.pdbx_strand_id
1 'polypeptide(L)'
;MPSKSKIKGSSFEREIAKELSDLYNESFIRTPASGAYVGGSNVVRKNFLSEGQVQSFRGDIIPPDDWKYFNVECKSYADFPFHQFLCQGDIRLLDEWIEQILEVAEEKDLNLLILKFNRKGKYIGFQEHLLNSSFYTYRHINYKGWIFTGYNDFMEQNNGSIKYLSVEGVLQPQLS
;
A
#
# COMPACT_ATOMS: atom_id res chain seq x y z
N MET A 1 19.72 -19.65 0.99
CA MET A 1 19.02 -18.92 2.08
C MET A 1 18.67 -17.53 1.58
N PRO A 2 17.47 -16.98 1.87
CA PRO A 2 17.12 -15.62 1.46
C PRO A 2 18.01 -14.57 2.16
N SER A 3 18.22 -13.42 1.50
CA SER A 3 19.04 -12.34 2.06
C SER A 3 18.36 -11.70 3.29
N LYS A 4 19.14 -11.08 4.19
CA LYS A 4 18.61 -10.39 5.38
C LYS A 4 17.52 -9.36 5.04
N SER A 5 17.67 -8.65 3.91
CA SER A 5 16.67 -7.71 3.42
C SER A 5 15.36 -8.41 3.05
N LYS A 6 15.44 -9.51 2.27
CA LYS A 6 14.27 -10.33 1.89
C LYS A 6 13.55 -10.94 3.10
N ILE A 7 14.30 -11.37 4.12
CA ILE A 7 13.72 -11.88 5.37
C ILE A 7 12.97 -10.77 6.11
N LYS A 8 13.54 -9.56 6.19
CA LYS A 8 12.91 -8.41 6.87
C LYS A 8 11.64 -7.93 6.16
N GLY A 9 11.68 -7.77 4.84
CA GLY A 9 10.48 -7.42 4.05
C GLY A 9 9.37 -8.44 4.27
N SER A 10 9.70 -9.72 4.11
CA SER A 10 8.75 -10.81 4.36
C SER A 10 8.22 -10.87 5.79
N SER A 11 9.00 -10.45 6.79
CA SER A 11 8.53 -10.34 8.18
C SER A 11 7.57 -9.18 8.37
N PHE A 12 7.83 -8.04 7.72
CA PHE A 12 7.00 -6.85 7.82
C PHE A 12 5.65 -7.04 7.14
N GLU A 13 5.62 -7.64 5.96
CA GLU A 13 4.35 -7.96 5.28
C GLU A 13 3.48 -8.91 6.14
N ARG A 14 4.08 -9.89 6.83
CA ARG A 14 3.35 -10.76 7.78
C ARG A 14 2.81 -9.99 8.98
N GLU A 15 3.58 -9.05 9.51
CA GLU A 15 3.17 -8.16 10.61
C GLU A 15 1.93 -7.36 10.19
N ILE A 16 1.96 -6.72 9.01
CA ILE A 16 0.83 -5.96 8.48
C ILE A 16 -0.38 -6.85 8.20
N ALA A 17 -0.20 -8.02 7.55
CA ALA A 17 -1.30 -8.96 7.32
C ALA A 17 -1.98 -9.38 8.63
N LYS A 18 -1.19 -9.65 9.67
CA LYS A 18 -1.72 -9.99 10.99
C LYS A 18 -2.47 -8.81 11.63
N GLU A 19 -1.88 -7.62 11.60
CA GLU A 19 -2.50 -6.40 12.17
C GLU A 19 -3.84 -6.08 11.51
N LEU A 20 -3.93 -6.18 10.17
CA LEU A 20 -5.18 -5.99 9.44
C LEU A 20 -6.20 -7.08 9.78
N SER A 21 -5.75 -8.33 9.88
CA SER A 21 -6.63 -9.45 10.27
C SER A 21 -7.22 -9.25 11.65
N ASP A 22 -6.40 -8.83 12.62
CA ASP A 22 -6.85 -8.57 13.98
C ASP A 22 -7.78 -7.35 14.04
N LEU A 23 -7.48 -6.29 13.28
CA LEU A 23 -8.25 -5.04 13.26
C LEU A 23 -9.65 -5.23 12.66
N TYR A 24 -9.76 -5.93 11.54
CA TYR A 24 -11.03 -6.12 10.82
C TYR A 24 -11.74 -7.42 11.17
N ASN A 25 -11.10 -8.31 11.93
CA ASN A 25 -11.59 -9.65 12.23
C ASN A 25 -11.92 -10.45 10.94
N GLU A 26 -11.05 -10.31 9.94
CA GLU A 26 -11.14 -10.92 8.61
C GLU A 26 -9.77 -11.49 8.20
N SER A 27 -9.72 -12.30 7.13
CA SER A 27 -8.47 -12.98 6.73
C SER A 27 -7.65 -12.13 5.76
N PHE A 28 -6.55 -11.56 6.24
CA PHE A 28 -5.51 -10.96 5.39
C PHE A 28 -4.28 -11.86 5.38
N ILE A 29 -3.78 -12.18 4.19
CA ILE A 29 -2.59 -13.02 4.02
C ILE A 29 -1.55 -12.32 3.17
N ARG A 30 -0.28 -12.62 3.42
CA ARG A 30 0.82 -12.13 2.61
C ARG A 30 0.84 -12.82 1.24
N THR A 31 1.09 -12.06 0.19
CA THR A 31 1.28 -12.60 -1.15
C THR A 31 2.47 -13.59 -1.21
N PRO A 32 2.29 -14.82 -1.75
CA PRO A 32 3.38 -15.75 -1.93
C PRO A 32 4.31 -15.32 -3.06
N ALA A 33 5.57 -15.02 -2.71
CA ALA A 33 6.68 -14.76 -3.64
C ALA A 33 6.41 -13.61 -4.66
N SER A 34 6.45 -12.37 -4.18
CA SER A 34 6.43 -11.12 -4.94
C SER A 34 7.61 -10.90 -5.93
N GLY A 35 8.36 -11.95 -6.29
CA GLY A 35 9.64 -11.84 -7.00
C GLY A 35 9.80 -12.62 -8.30
N ALA A 36 8.76 -13.27 -8.83
CA ALA A 36 8.93 -14.16 -10.00
C ALA A 36 7.87 -14.11 -11.10
N TYR A 37 6.76 -13.37 -10.94
CA TYR A 37 5.67 -13.45 -11.92
C TYR A 37 5.35 -12.16 -12.70
N VAL A 38 5.81 -11.00 -12.23
CA VAL A 38 5.48 -9.71 -12.87
C VAL A 38 6.75 -9.08 -13.42
N GLY A 39 7.31 -9.72 -14.44
CA GLY A 39 8.43 -9.21 -15.21
C GLY A 39 8.25 -9.65 -16.66
N GLY A 40 7.89 -8.69 -17.53
CA GLY A 40 7.87 -8.88 -18.97
C GLY A 40 6.59 -9.51 -19.54
N SER A 41 5.98 -8.80 -20.48
CA SER A 41 5.21 -9.34 -21.62
C SER A 41 3.89 -10.10 -21.35
N ASN A 42 3.49 -10.35 -20.11
CA ASN A 42 2.34 -11.21 -19.79
C ASN A 42 1.09 -10.48 -19.24
N VAL A 43 0.95 -9.18 -19.49
CA VAL A 43 -0.32 -8.43 -19.28
C VAL A 43 -1.47 -9.02 -20.12
N VAL A 44 -1.15 -9.84 -21.13
CA VAL A 44 -2.12 -10.49 -22.06
C VAL A 44 -2.84 -11.70 -21.45
N ARG A 45 -2.57 -12.11 -20.20
CA ARG A 45 -3.24 -13.28 -19.56
C ARG A 45 -4.24 -12.95 -18.46
N LYS A 46 -4.75 -11.70 -18.37
CA LYS A 46 -5.81 -11.35 -17.39
C LYS A 46 -7.12 -12.14 -17.59
N ASN A 47 -7.41 -12.65 -18.80
CA ASN A 47 -8.71 -13.28 -19.12
C ASN A 47 -8.90 -14.74 -18.62
N PHE A 48 -7.89 -15.36 -17.99
CA PHE A 48 -7.96 -16.77 -17.55
C PHE A 48 -7.59 -16.99 -16.08
N LEU A 49 -7.41 -15.92 -15.31
CA LEU A 49 -7.05 -16.02 -13.90
C LEU A 49 -8.30 -15.89 -13.02
N SER A 50 -8.39 -16.72 -11.98
CA SER A 50 -9.42 -16.56 -10.95
C SER A 50 -9.25 -15.23 -10.21
N GLU A 51 -10.33 -14.68 -9.65
CA GLU A 51 -10.28 -13.40 -8.90
C GLU A 51 -9.21 -13.40 -7.80
N GLY A 52 -9.05 -14.51 -7.07
CA GLY A 52 -7.99 -14.67 -6.06
C GLY A 52 -6.56 -14.68 -6.64
N GLN A 53 -6.37 -15.16 -7.88
CA GLN A 53 -5.08 -15.07 -8.56
C GLN A 53 -4.78 -13.64 -9.00
N VAL A 54 -5.78 -12.92 -9.52
CA VAL A 54 -5.63 -11.49 -9.87
C VAL A 54 -5.23 -10.69 -8.63
N GLN A 55 -5.87 -10.93 -7.50
CA GLN A 55 -5.55 -10.24 -6.24
C GLN A 55 -4.12 -10.53 -5.76
N SER A 56 -3.64 -11.76 -5.93
CA SER A 56 -2.25 -12.12 -5.60
C SER A 56 -1.18 -11.42 -6.46
N PHE A 57 -1.58 -10.80 -7.57
CA PHE A 57 -0.67 -10.02 -8.42
C PHE A 57 -0.70 -8.51 -8.15
N ARG A 58 -1.65 -8.01 -7.34
CA ARG A 58 -1.87 -6.57 -7.17
C ARG A 58 -1.04 -5.93 -6.06
N GLY A 59 -0.66 -6.66 -5.01
CA GLY A 59 0.14 -6.09 -3.93
C GLY A 59 0.76 -7.12 -3.00
N ASP A 60 1.37 -6.63 -1.92
CA ASP A 60 2.06 -7.45 -0.93
C ASP A 60 1.10 -8.19 0.02
N ILE A 61 -0.15 -7.73 0.12
CA ILE A 61 -1.19 -8.27 1.01
C ILE A 61 -2.43 -8.63 0.19
N ILE A 62 -2.88 -9.88 0.32
CA ILE A 62 -4.15 -10.37 -0.19
C ILE A 62 -5.22 -10.14 0.89
N PRO A 63 -6.25 -9.33 0.62
CA PRO A 63 -7.35 -9.06 1.52
C PRO A 63 -8.45 -10.14 1.42
N PRO A 64 -9.53 -10.01 2.21
CA PRO A 64 -10.77 -10.77 2.01
C PRO A 64 -11.39 -10.56 0.62
N ASP A 65 -12.19 -11.53 0.15
CA ASP A 65 -12.71 -11.56 -1.23
C ASP A 65 -13.59 -10.35 -1.60
N ASP A 66 -14.25 -9.73 -0.63
CA ASP A 66 -15.10 -8.55 -0.82
C ASP A 66 -14.30 -7.23 -0.96
N TRP A 67 -13.03 -7.21 -0.57
CA TRP A 67 -12.13 -6.04 -0.66
C TRP A 67 -11.46 -5.95 -2.04
N LYS A 68 -12.28 -5.85 -3.08
CA LYS A 68 -11.89 -5.94 -4.50
C LYS A 68 -10.92 -4.85 -4.96
N TYR A 69 -10.93 -3.71 -4.29
CA TYR A 69 -10.19 -2.50 -4.65
C TYR A 69 -9.00 -2.23 -3.72
N PHE A 70 -8.68 -3.15 -2.81
CA PHE A 70 -7.57 -2.97 -1.89
C PHE A 70 -6.23 -3.29 -2.57
N ASN A 71 -5.40 -2.27 -2.75
CA ASN A 71 -4.04 -2.39 -3.26
C ASN A 71 -3.03 -1.85 -2.24
N VAL A 72 -2.13 -2.71 -1.76
CA VAL A 72 -1.17 -2.35 -0.71
C VAL A 72 0.23 -2.82 -1.02
N GLU A 73 1.17 -1.90 -0.89
CA GLU A 73 2.61 -2.15 -0.98
C GLU A 73 3.27 -1.92 0.39
N CYS A 74 4.12 -2.84 0.83
CA CYS A 74 4.78 -2.81 2.14
C CYS A 74 6.30 -2.67 1.99
N LYS A 75 6.88 -1.56 2.46
CA LYS A 75 8.34 -1.36 2.42
C LYS A 75 8.93 -1.23 3.82
N SER A 76 9.86 -2.12 4.14
CA SER A 76 10.67 -2.04 5.37
C SER A 76 12.12 -1.73 5.01
N TYR A 77 12.59 -0.52 5.33
CA TYR A 77 13.93 -0.05 4.99
C TYR A 77 14.77 0.31 6.23
N ALA A 78 16.09 0.26 6.06
CA ALA A 78 17.01 0.53 7.16
C ALA A 78 17.07 2.01 7.53
N ASP A 79 16.99 2.88 6.54
CA ASP A 79 17.09 4.33 6.68
C ASP A 79 16.23 5.02 5.61
N PHE A 80 15.85 6.27 5.88
CA PHE A 80 15.02 7.09 5.01
C PHE A 80 15.41 8.57 5.14
N PRO A 81 15.56 9.31 4.03
CA PRO A 81 16.04 10.70 4.05
C PRO A 81 14.92 11.68 4.48
N PHE A 82 14.50 11.62 5.75
CA PHE A 82 13.44 12.49 6.30
C PHE A 82 13.72 13.99 6.12
N HIS A 83 14.98 14.40 6.06
CA HIS A 83 15.35 15.79 5.80
C HIS A 83 14.91 16.26 4.40
N GLN A 84 15.05 15.41 3.37
CA GLN A 84 14.52 15.71 2.03
C GLN A 84 13.00 15.73 2.07
N PHE A 85 12.40 14.80 2.81
CA PHE A 85 10.95 14.69 2.92
C PHE A 85 10.29 15.93 3.53
N LEU A 86 10.92 16.53 4.53
CA LEU A 86 10.45 17.77 5.18
C LEU A 86 10.78 19.03 4.39
N CYS A 87 11.84 19.01 3.57
CA CYS A 87 12.32 20.16 2.80
C CYS A 87 11.90 20.13 1.31
N GLN A 88 10.87 19.35 0.96
CA GLN A 88 10.38 19.19 -0.42
C GLN A 88 11.47 18.75 -1.42
N GLY A 89 12.43 17.95 -0.96
CA GLY A 89 13.44 17.32 -1.81
C GLY A 89 12.92 16.04 -2.46
N ASP A 90 13.50 15.69 -3.60
CA ASP A 90 13.19 14.44 -4.31
C ASP A 90 13.79 13.22 -3.59
N ILE A 91 12.96 12.19 -3.39
CA ILE A 91 13.35 10.94 -2.77
C ILE A 91 13.13 9.80 -3.77
N ARG A 92 14.21 9.44 -4.48
CA ARG A 92 14.17 8.41 -5.52
C ARG A 92 13.57 7.08 -5.07
N LEU A 93 13.84 6.67 -3.83
CA LEU A 93 13.24 5.44 -3.26
C LEU A 93 11.72 5.52 -3.17
N LEU A 94 11.19 6.69 -2.79
CA LEU A 94 9.75 6.88 -2.65
C LEU A 94 9.08 6.94 -4.01
N ASP A 95 9.73 7.58 -4.99
CA ASP A 95 9.29 7.57 -6.39
C ASP A 95 9.20 6.13 -6.93
N GLU A 96 10.23 5.30 -6.72
CA GLU A 96 10.25 3.88 -7.14
C GLU A 96 9.10 3.07 -6.49
N TRP A 97 8.79 3.32 -5.23
CA TRP A 97 7.72 2.59 -4.52
C TRP A 97 6.32 3.04 -4.96
N ILE A 98 6.16 4.35 -5.23
CA ILE A 98 4.92 4.90 -5.80
C ILE A 98 4.70 4.37 -7.22
N GLU A 99 5.75 4.26 -8.03
CA GLU A 99 5.65 3.68 -9.37
C GLU A 99 5.21 2.21 -9.30
N GLN A 100 5.80 1.41 -8.41
CA GLN A 100 5.44 -0.01 -8.23
C GLN A 100 3.97 -0.22 -7.89
N ILE A 101 3.41 0.57 -6.96
CA ILE A 101 1.99 0.44 -6.60
C ILE A 101 1.07 0.87 -7.76
N LEU A 102 1.46 1.90 -8.52
CA LEU A 102 0.66 2.42 -9.63
C LEU A 102 0.74 1.55 -10.90
N GLU A 103 1.83 0.81 -11.13
CA GLU A 103 1.98 -0.10 -12.29
C GLU A 103 0.90 -1.20 -12.33
N VAL A 104 0.41 -1.61 -11.17
CA VAL A 104 -0.58 -2.68 -10.99
C VAL A 104 -1.97 -2.16 -10.58
N ALA A 105 -2.08 -0.87 -10.29
CA ALA A 105 -3.32 -0.24 -9.85
C ALA A 105 -4.35 -0.15 -10.97
N GLU A 106 -5.62 -0.33 -10.59
CA GLU A 106 -6.78 -0.08 -11.44
C GLU A 106 -7.54 1.18 -11.00
N GLU A 107 -8.46 1.67 -11.84
CA GLU A 107 -9.10 2.98 -11.69
C GLU A 107 -9.80 3.18 -10.33
N LYS A 108 -10.34 2.13 -9.73
CA LYS A 108 -11.07 2.25 -8.45
C LYS A 108 -10.24 1.85 -7.24
N ASP A 109 -8.97 1.50 -7.43
CA ASP A 109 -8.17 0.93 -6.35
C ASP A 109 -7.84 1.97 -5.28
N LEU A 110 -8.07 1.57 -4.04
CA LEU A 110 -7.48 2.20 -2.87
C LEU A 110 -6.02 1.76 -2.79
N ASN A 111 -5.11 2.68 -3.08
CA ASN A 111 -3.68 2.41 -3.06
C ASN A 111 -3.07 2.93 -1.76
N LEU A 112 -2.48 2.02 -0.96
CA LEU A 112 -1.81 2.38 0.29
C LEU A 112 -0.36 1.90 0.28
N LEU A 113 0.55 2.81 0.58
CA LEU A 113 1.97 2.50 0.75
C LEU A 113 2.31 2.46 2.24
N ILE A 114 2.49 1.26 2.79
CA ILE A 114 2.79 1.08 4.22
C ILE A 114 4.30 0.95 4.40
N LEU A 115 4.87 1.85 5.19
CA LEU A 115 6.31 2.01 5.34
C LEU A 115 6.74 1.70 6.77
N LYS A 116 7.91 1.07 6.92
CA LYS A 116 8.57 0.89 8.21
C LYS A 116 10.05 1.22 8.10
N PHE A 117 10.52 2.06 9.00
CA PHE A 117 11.94 2.42 9.08
C PHE A 117 12.50 2.07 10.46
N ASN A 118 13.69 1.47 10.48
CA ASN A 118 14.31 1.01 11.72
C ASN A 118 14.46 2.16 12.73
N ARG A 119 13.96 1.96 13.95
CA ARG A 119 14.03 2.94 15.06
C ARG A 119 13.30 4.25 14.78
N LYS A 120 12.42 4.31 13.78
CA LYS A 120 11.59 5.50 13.46
C LYS A 120 10.09 5.21 13.54
N GLY A 121 9.68 3.99 13.23
CA GLY A 121 8.28 3.55 13.34
C GLY A 121 7.66 3.18 12.00
N LYS A 122 6.32 3.16 11.98
CA LYS A 122 5.49 2.86 10.80
C LYS A 122 4.80 4.13 10.29
N TYR A 123 4.72 4.24 8.98
CA TYR A 123 4.09 5.34 8.27
C TYR A 123 3.19 4.76 7.17
N ILE A 124 2.29 5.59 6.65
CA ILE A 124 1.40 5.22 5.56
C ILE A 124 1.27 6.36 4.56
N GLY A 125 1.24 6.01 3.28
CA GLY A 125 1.02 6.90 2.15
C GLY A 125 -0.29 6.57 1.43
N PHE A 126 -1.01 7.59 0.97
CA PHE A 126 -2.20 7.47 0.14
C PHE A 126 -2.30 8.65 -0.85
N GLN A 127 -3.11 8.55 -1.91
CA GLN A 127 -3.24 9.63 -2.89
C GLN A 127 -3.94 10.88 -2.33
N GLU A 128 -3.43 12.06 -2.67
CA GLU A 128 -3.84 13.36 -2.12
C GLU A 128 -5.33 13.67 -2.24
N HIS A 129 -5.99 13.26 -3.33
CA HIS A 129 -7.41 13.52 -3.52
C HIS A 129 -8.32 12.86 -2.46
N LEU A 130 -7.81 11.88 -1.70
CA LEU A 130 -8.51 11.24 -0.58
C LEU A 130 -8.43 12.05 0.72
N LEU A 131 -7.52 13.03 0.80
CA LEU A 131 -7.36 13.88 1.98
C LEU A 131 -8.56 14.80 2.13
N ASN A 132 -9.14 14.85 3.33
CA ASN A 132 -10.35 15.60 3.70
C ASN A 132 -11.65 15.20 2.98
N SER A 133 -11.60 14.22 2.07
CA SER A 133 -12.78 13.62 1.43
C SER A 133 -13.11 12.29 2.09
N SER A 134 -12.13 11.38 2.14
CA SER A 134 -12.28 10.03 2.71
C SER A 134 -11.40 9.82 3.94
N PHE A 135 -10.26 10.52 4.01
CA PHE A 135 -9.27 10.36 5.06
C PHE A 135 -8.94 11.67 5.78
N TYR A 136 -8.73 11.56 7.09
CA TYR A 136 -8.29 12.64 7.95
C TYR A 136 -6.96 12.28 8.61
N THR A 137 -6.12 13.29 8.85
CA THR A 137 -4.81 13.11 9.48
C THR A 137 -4.55 14.28 10.43
N TYR A 138 -3.85 14.03 11.55
CA TYR A 138 -3.41 15.11 12.44
C TYR A 138 -2.29 15.95 11.82
N ARG A 139 -1.32 15.27 11.21
CA ARG A 139 -0.16 15.87 10.54
C ARG A 139 0.19 14.98 9.35
N HIS A 140 0.59 15.61 8.26
CA HIS A 140 1.04 14.89 7.08
C HIS A 140 2.07 15.70 6.30
N ILE A 141 2.71 15.01 5.37
CA ILE A 141 3.59 15.60 4.36
C ILE A 141 2.97 15.28 3.00
N ASN A 142 2.87 16.30 2.15
CA ASN A 142 2.58 16.10 0.74
C ASN A 142 3.89 15.84 0.00
N TYR A 143 3.92 14.77 -0.78
CA TYR A 143 4.99 14.42 -1.69
C TYR A 143 4.39 14.00 -3.04
N LYS A 144 4.51 14.86 -4.06
CA LYS A 144 4.13 14.56 -5.45
C LYS A 144 2.72 13.97 -5.61
N GLY A 145 1.72 14.56 -4.94
CA GLY A 145 0.34 14.09 -5.01
C GLY A 145 0.03 12.88 -4.11
N TRP A 146 0.95 12.53 -3.21
CA TRP A 146 0.76 11.56 -2.15
C TRP A 146 0.86 12.21 -0.77
N ILE A 147 0.06 11.73 0.15
CA ILE A 147 0.00 12.19 1.53
C ILE A 147 0.58 11.11 2.42
N PHE A 148 1.57 11.48 3.22
CA PHE A 148 2.22 10.56 4.15
C PHE A 148 2.05 11.01 5.59
N THR A 149 1.69 10.06 6.45
CA THR A 149 1.43 10.31 7.87
C THR A 149 1.84 9.10 8.73
N GLY A 150 1.70 9.22 10.05
CA GLY A 150 1.95 8.13 10.99
C GLY A 150 0.92 7.01 10.83
N TYR A 151 1.38 5.75 10.81
CA TYR A 151 0.50 4.60 10.56
C TYR A 151 -0.57 4.41 11.65
N ASN A 152 -0.17 4.40 12.92
CA ASN A 152 -1.09 4.05 14.02
C ASN A 152 -2.27 5.02 14.11
N ASP A 153 -2.01 6.33 14.20
CA ASP A 153 -3.03 7.36 14.30
C ASP A 153 -3.95 7.37 13.06
N PHE A 154 -3.37 7.14 11.88
CA PHE A 154 -4.14 7.03 10.65
C PHE A 154 -5.10 5.84 10.67
N MET A 155 -4.63 4.66 11.08
CA MET A 155 -5.48 3.45 11.17
C MET A 155 -6.58 3.61 12.22
N GLU A 156 -6.27 4.21 13.37
CA GLU A 156 -7.26 4.49 14.41
C GLU A 156 -8.40 5.38 13.90
N GLN A 157 -8.06 6.43 13.14
CA GLN A 157 -9.04 7.38 12.61
C GLN A 157 -9.81 6.88 11.38
N ASN A 158 -9.16 6.10 10.51
CA ASN A 158 -9.65 5.90 9.15
C ASN A 158 -9.98 4.44 8.80
N ASN A 159 -9.90 3.49 9.74
CA ASN A 159 -10.16 2.07 9.44
C ASN A 159 -11.52 1.83 8.76
N GLY A 160 -12.58 2.54 9.16
CA GLY A 160 -13.89 2.44 8.51
C GLY A 160 -13.87 2.88 7.05
N SER A 161 -13.21 4.01 6.76
CA SER A 161 -13.03 4.50 5.39
C SER A 161 -12.17 3.56 4.54
N ILE A 162 -11.11 2.97 5.12
CA ILE A 162 -10.27 2.00 4.43
C ILE A 162 -11.11 0.80 4.00
N LYS A 163 -11.91 0.23 4.91
CA LYS A 163 -12.81 -0.88 4.59
C LYS A 163 -13.81 -0.49 3.50
N TYR A 164 -14.50 0.64 3.67
CA TYR A 164 -15.49 1.11 2.71
C TYR A 164 -14.90 1.26 1.29
N LEU A 165 -13.78 1.96 1.14
CA LEU A 165 -13.15 2.19 -0.16
C LEU A 165 -12.55 0.91 -0.75
N SER A 166 -12.13 -0.04 0.08
CA SER A 166 -11.64 -1.34 -0.38
C SER A 166 -12.74 -2.20 -1.00
N VAL A 167 -13.99 -2.01 -0.57
CA VAL A 167 -15.17 -2.76 -1.05
C VAL A 167 -15.87 -2.01 -2.20
N GLU A 168 -16.10 -0.71 -2.05
CA GLU A 168 -16.89 0.10 -2.99
C GLU A 168 -16.02 0.78 -4.08
N GLY A 169 -14.74 0.94 -3.80
CA GLY A 169 -13.77 1.59 -4.68
C GLY A 169 -13.66 3.10 -4.42
N VAL A 170 -12.57 3.66 -4.91
CA VAL A 170 -12.29 5.09 -4.87
C VAL A 170 -13.05 5.80 -5.99
N LEU A 171 -13.72 6.91 -5.64
CA LEU A 171 -14.31 7.81 -6.63
C LEU A 171 -13.20 8.67 -7.25
N GLN A 172 -13.03 8.56 -8.56
CA GLN A 172 -12.08 9.39 -9.29
C GLN A 172 -12.51 10.86 -9.24
N PRO A 173 -11.57 11.81 -9.08
CA PRO A 173 -11.88 13.22 -9.24
C PRO A 173 -12.44 13.44 -10.64
N GLN A 174 -13.59 14.11 -10.75
CA GLN A 174 -14.04 14.57 -12.05
C GLN A 174 -12.97 15.53 -12.60
N LEU A 175 -12.32 15.14 -13.69
CA LEU A 175 -11.43 16.04 -14.43
C LEU A 175 -12.26 17.25 -14.87
N SER A 176 -12.05 18.38 -14.21
CA SER A 176 -12.56 19.69 -14.62
C SER A 176 -11.70 20.29 -15.73
#